data_AF-A0A1G7HRS6-F1
#
_entry.id   AF-A0A1G7HRS6-F1
#
_cell.length_a   1.000
_cell.length_b   1.000
_cell.length_c   1.000
_cell.angle_alpha   90.00
_cell.angle_beta   90.00
_cell.angle_gamma   90.00
#
_symmetry.space_group_name_H-M   'P 1'
#
loop_
_entity.id
_entity.type
_entity.pdbx_description
1 polymer ?
#
loop_
_entity_poly.entity_id
_entity_poly.type
_entity_poly.pdbx_seq_one_letter_code
_entity_poly.pdbx_strand_id
1 'polypeptide(L)' 'MAKTQFYKRVKGPMDNYEDWYYLETKPDGSQEVLHDWSHVTPSLKTNSGSKSYTVEDFLAAEDVRVDAKTALREHLA' A
#
# COMPACT_ATOMS: atom_id res chain seq x y z
N MET A 1 -7.08 -15.16 -8.46
CA MET A 1 -6.00 -14.38 -7.83
C MET A 1 -6.47 -14.00 -6.45
N ALA A 2 -5.63 -14.19 -5.43
CA ALA A 2 -5.97 -13.82 -4.06
C ALA A 2 -5.32 -12.46 -3.75
N LYS A 3 -6.13 -11.48 -3.34
CA LYS A 3 -5.69 -10.15 -2.92
C LYS A 3 -6.10 -9.96 -1.46
N THR A 4 -5.10 -9.79 -0.60
CA THR A 4 -5.34 -9.62 0.84
C THR A 4 -4.81 -8.26 1.28
N GLN A 5 -5.67 -7.44 1.89
CA GLN A 5 -5.22 -6.18 2.49
C GLN A 5 -4.45 -6.48 3.78
N PHE A 6 -3.18 -6.09 3.84
CA PHE A 6 -2.36 -6.27 5.06
C PHE A 6 -2.17 -4.96 5.83
N TYR A 7 -2.34 -3.81 5.17
CA TYR A 7 -2.17 -2.52 5.82
C TYR A 7 -3.07 -1.45 5.18
N LYS A 8 -3.62 -0.58 6.03
CA LYS A 8 -4.32 0.63 5.60
C LYS A 8 -3.98 1.76 6.54
N ARG A 9 -3.96 2.97 5.98
CA ARG A 9 -3.75 4.18 6.74
C ARG A 9 -4.70 5.24 6.24
N VAL A 10 -5.45 5.81 7.17
CA VAL A 10 -6.39 6.90 6.92
C VAL A 10 -6.05 8.03 7.88
N LYS A 11 -5.87 9.24 7.37
CA LYS A 11 -5.50 10.43 8.15
C LYS A 11 -6.15 11.70 7.63
N GLY A 12 -6.14 12.71 8.51
CA GLY A 12 -6.58 14.08 8.21
C GLY A 12 -8.10 14.28 8.33
N PRO A 13 -8.59 15.52 8.17
CA PRO A 13 -10.01 15.82 8.26
C PRO A 13 -10.79 15.13 7.15
N MET A 14 -11.90 14.47 7.51
CA MET A 14 -12.75 13.71 6.57
C MET A 14 -11.98 12.65 5.77
N ASP A 15 -11.00 11.99 6.40
CA ASP A 15 -10.27 10.86 5.79
C ASP A 15 -9.58 11.24 4.46
N ASN A 16 -9.13 12.49 4.36
CA ASN A 16 -8.61 13.03 3.11
C ASN A 16 -7.20 12.54 2.73
N TYR A 17 -6.57 11.68 3.53
CA TYR A 17 -5.31 11.02 3.20
C TYR A 17 -5.43 9.51 3.44
N GLU A 18 -5.67 8.78 2.38
CA GLU A 18 -5.83 7.34 2.42
C GLU A 18 -4.73 6.63 1.64
N ASP A 19 -4.16 5.60 2.25
CA ASP A 19 -3.22 4.66 1.66
C ASP A 19 -3.67 3.24 1.99
N TRP A 20 -3.78 2.38 0.98
CA TRP A 20 -4.14 0.98 1.12
C TRP A 20 -3.07 0.09 0.51
N TYR A 21 -2.71 -0.97 1.20
CA TYR A 21 -1.69 -1.91 0.77
C TYR A 21 -2.22 -3.34 0.79
N TYR A 22 -1.98 -4.04 -0.31
CA TYR A 22 -2.46 -5.39 -0.54
C TYR A 22 -1.33 -6.30 -0.97
N LEU A 23 -1.38 -7.55 -0.55
CA LEU A 23 -0.53 -8.62 -1.04
C LEU A 23 -1.34 -9.42 -2.07
N GLU A 24 -0.85 -9.46 -3.30
CA GLU A 24 -1.45 -10.21 -4.40
C GLU A 24 -0.59 -11.44 -4.70
N THR A 25 -1.22 -12.62 -4.70
CA THR A 25 -0.59 -13.86 -5.14
C THR A 25 -0.96 -14.13 -6.59
N LYS A 26 0.04 -14.10 -7.47
CA LYS A 26 -0.09 -14.37 -8.90
C LYS A 26 -0.31 -15.85 -9.20
N PRO A 27 -0.80 -16.20 -10.41
CA PRO A 27 -1.01 -17.59 -10.80
C PRO A 27 0.26 -18.46 -10.79
N ASP A 28 1.44 -17.85 -10.95
CA ASP A 28 2.74 -18.51 -10.89
C ASP A 28 3.27 -18.71 -9.46
N GLY A 29 2.48 -18.30 -8.44
CA GLY A 29 2.86 -18.37 -7.04
C GLY A 29 3.71 -17.19 -6.55
N SER A 30 4.11 -16.27 -7.43
CA SER A 30 4.81 -15.06 -7.01
C SER A 30 3.89 -14.11 -6.24
N GLN A 31 4.47 -13.29 -5.36
CA GLN A 31 3.76 -12.33 -4.55
C GLN A 31 4.18 -10.90 -4.89
N GLU A 32 3.19 -10.02 -5.02
CA GLU A 32 3.38 -8.59 -5.26
C GLU A 32 2.62 -7.75 -4.25
N VAL A 33 3.16 -6.58 -3.95
CA VAL A 33 2.51 -5.59 -3.11
C VAL A 33 1.89 -4.52 -4.00
N LEU A 34 0.57 -4.36 -3.89
CA LEU A 34 -0.13 -3.24 -4.50
C LEU A 34 -0.37 -2.16 -3.46
N HIS A 35 0.08 -0.94 -3.76
CA HIS A 35 -0.18 0.26 -2.98
C HIS A 35 -1.12 1.17 -3.78
N ASP A 36 -2.31 1.42 -3.23
CA ASP A 36 -3.28 2.38 -3.73
C ASP A 36 -3.30 3.59 -2.79
N TRP A 37 -3.35 4.82 -3.32
CA TRP A 37 -3.50 6.02 -2.50
C TRP A 37 -4.53 6.99 -3.07
N SER A 38 -5.18 7.71 -2.16
CA SER A 38 -6.13 8.78 -2.46
C SER A 38 -5.95 9.90 -1.46
N HIS A 39 -5.30 10.98 -1.89
CA HIS A 39 -5.02 12.14 -1.07
C HIS A 39 -5.79 13.35 -1.62
N VAL A 40 -6.75 13.85 -0.85
CA VAL A 40 -7.49 15.06 -1.12
C VAL A 40 -6.90 16.20 -0.30
N THR A 41 -6.27 17.17 -0.97
CA THR A 41 -5.76 18.34 -0.26
C THR A 41 -6.91 19.30 0.11
N PRO A 42 -6.74 20.19 1.10
CA PRO A 42 -7.72 21.23 1.43
C PRO A 42 -8.07 22.14 0.25
N SER A 43 -7.19 22.22 -0.76
CA SER A 43 -7.43 22.96 -2.01
C SER A 43 -8.32 22.22 -3.02
N LEU A 44 -8.92 21.09 -2.61
CA LEU A 44 -9.71 20.16 -3.44
C LEU A 44 -8.93 19.53 -4.61
N LYS A 45 -7.61 19.72 -4.67
CA LYS A 45 -6.75 18.96 -5.57
C LYS A 45 -6.63 17.54 -5.05
N THR A 46 -6.94 16.58 -5.90
CA THR A 46 -6.80 15.15 -5.64
C THR A 46 -5.47 14.65 -6.21
N ASN A 47 -4.71 13.92 -5.41
CA ASN A 47 -3.58 13.11 -5.84
C ASN A 47 -3.92 11.66 -5.49
N SER A 48 -4.25 10.88 -6.51
CA SER A 48 -4.57 9.47 -6.36
C SER A 48 -3.77 8.68 -7.37
N GLY A 49 -3.50 7.41 -7.05
CA GLY A 49 -2.75 6.54 -7.91
C GLY A 49 -2.60 5.15 -7.31
N SER A 50 -1.98 4.28 -8.09
CA SER A 50 -1.63 2.93 -7.68
C SER A 50 -0.22 2.62 -8.15
N LYS A 51 0.48 1.78 -7.38
CA LYS A 51 1.82 1.30 -7.70
C LYS A 51 1.98 -0.12 -7.20
N SER A 52 2.50 -0.98 -8.07
CA SER A 52 2.83 -2.36 -7.73
C SER A 52 4.33 -2.50 -7.51
N TYR A 53 4.68 -3.34 -6.55
CA TYR A 53 6.05 -3.65 -6.15
C TYR A 53 6.20 -5.16 -6.03
N THR A 54 7.40 -5.68 -6.30
CA THR A 54 7.75 -6.99 -5.73
C THR A 54 7.86 -6.86 -4.22
N VAL A 55 7.75 -7.96 -3.47
CA VAL A 55 7.95 -7.94 -2.00
C VAL A 55 9.33 -7.37 -1.64
N GLU A 56 10.36 -7.72 -2.39
CA GLU A 56 11.73 -7.24 -2.18
C GLU A 56 11.85 -5.74 -2.44
N ASP A 57 11.32 -5.26 -3.58
CA ASP A 57 11.32 -3.84 -3.92
C ASP A 57 10.55 -3.03 -2.89
N PHE A 58 9.41 -3.54 -2.40
CA PHE A 58 8.61 -2.86 -1.39
C PHE A 58 9.36 -2.68 -0.07
N LEU A 59 10.10 -3.71 0.36
CA LEU A 59 10.89 -3.66 1.59
C LEU A 59 12.12 -2.73 1.43
N ALA A 60 12.69 -2.66 0.24
CA ALA A 60 13.83 -1.79 -0.08
C ALA A 60 13.44 -0.32 -0.34
N ALA A 61 12.22 -0.06 -0.83
CA ALA A 61 11.76 1.24 -1.31
C ALA A 61 11.84 2.36 -0.25
N GLU A 62 12.55 3.46 -0.52
CA GLU A 62 12.71 4.57 0.43
C GLU A 62 11.44 5.43 0.57
N ASP A 63 10.60 5.47 -0.47
CA ASP A 63 9.32 6.18 -0.52
C ASP A 63 8.20 5.46 0.24
N VAL A 64 8.41 4.18 0.57
CA VAL A 64 7.44 3.38 1.31
C VAL A 64 7.64 3.56 2.81
N ARG A 65 6.52 3.80 3.51
CA ARG A 65 6.54 4.04 4.95
C ARG A 65 6.96 2.79 5.75
N VAL A 66 7.68 3.03 6.85
CA VAL A 66 8.16 1.97 7.76
C VAL A 66 7.02 1.17 8.38
N ASP A 67 5.89 1.80 8.71
CA ASP A 67 4.71 1.14 9.28
C ASP A 67 4.09 0.11 8.32
N ALA A 68 3.98 0.46 7.04
CA ALA A 68 3.55 -0.47 6.00
C ALA A 68 4.53 -1.64 5.80
N LYS A 69 5.84 -1.38 5.85
CA LYS A 69 6.87 -2.43 5.76
C LYS A 69 6.81 -3.40 6.94
N THR A 70 6.62 -2.89 8.16
CA THR A 70 6.46 -3.74 9.35
C THR A 70 5.21 -4.60 9.23
N ALA A 71 4.07 -4.01 8.84
CA ALA A 71 2.84 -4.76 8.65
C ALA A 71 2.99 -5.88 7.60
N LEU A 72 3.72 -5.63 6.50
CA LEU A 72 4.02 -6.68 5.53
C LEU A 72 4.85 -7.81 6.15
N ARG A 73 5.89 -7.49 6.92
CA ARG A 73 6.72 -8.51 7.58
C ARG A 73 5.92 -9.36 8.56
N GLU A 74 5.02 -8.76 9.33
CA GLU A 74 4.12 -9.48 10.23
C GLU A 74 3.11 -10.34 9.48
N HIS A 75 2.66 -9.90 8.30
CA HIS A 75 1.72 -10.66 7.47
C HIS A 75 2.36 -11.88 6.78
N LEU A 76 3.68 -11.84 6.54
CA LEU A 76 4.45 -12.92 5.92
C LEU A 76 5.01 -13.93 6.95
N ALA A 77 4.96 -13.60 8.25
CA ALA A 77 5.45 -14.44 9.34
C ALA A 77 4.42 -15.49 9.77
#